data_AF-A0A0M9X6G7-F1
#
_entry.id   AF-A0A0M9X6G7-F1
#
_cell.length_a   1.000
_cell.length_b   1.000
_cell.length_c   1.000
_cell.angle_alpha   90.00
_cell.angle_beta   90.00
_cell.angle_gamma   90.00
#
_symmetry.space_group_name_H-M   'P 1'
#
loop_
_entity.id
_entity.type
_entity.pdbx_description
1 polymer ?
#
loop_
_entity_poly.entity_id
_entity_poly.type
_entity_poly.pdbx_seq_one_letter_code
_entity_poly.pdbx_strand_id
1 'polypeptide(L)'
;MTVHRICHHFGAPVLSRGGGTSLSGETVNEAVVIDHSKYLTGIGEVDIRRRLVTCEPGVINEDLNRHTGCHSLIFGPDPSSPSRCVIGGNIGNNSCGIQSVQSQLYGPGPRTSDNVHALEIVTYDGERFWVGVDEERHLDEIIAEGGATRFRPDGRSSATRTRSPAG
;
A
#
# COMPACT_ATOMS: atom_id res chain seq x y z
N MET A 1 9.55 10.60 2.27
CA MET A 1 9.23 11.94 2.82
C MET A 1 10.05 13.05 2.18
N THR A 2 11.39 13.05 2.29
CA THR A 2 12.22 14.18 1.81
C THR A 2 12.02 14.48 0.33
N VAL A 3 12.00 13.46 -0.53
CA VAL A 3 11.73 13.63 -1.97
C VAL A 3 10.37 14.28 -2.22
N HIS A 4 9.31 13.82 -1.53
CA HIS A 4 7.96 14.39 -1.65
C HIS A 4 7.95 15.88 -1.27
N ARG A 5 8.55 16.24 -0.13
CA ARG A 5 8.64 17.64 0.30
C ARG A 5 9.39 18.54 -0.68
N ILE A 6 10.49 18.05 -1.26
CA ILE A 6 11.26 18.79 -2.27
C ILE A 6 10.42 18.97 -3.54
N CYS A 7 9.84 17.87 -4.04
CA CYS A 7 8.96 17.91 -5.21
C CYS A 7 7.78 18.85 -5.01
N HIS A 8 7.11 18.78 -3.86
CA HIS A 8 6.04 19.69 -3.47
C HIS A 8 6.50 21.15 -3.45
N HIS A 9 7.66 21.45 -2.86
CA HIS A 9 8.22 22.81 -2.82
C HIS A 9 8.46 23.39 -4.22
N PHE A 10 8.90 22.56 -5.17
CA PHE A 10 9.17 22.99 -6.55
C PHE A 10 8.00 22.75 -7.52
N GLY A 11 6.85 22.26 -7.04
CA GLY A 11 5.72 21.89 -7.90
C GLY A 11 6.02 20.75 -8.89
N ALA A 12 7.03 19.92 -8.61
CA ALA A 12 7.43 18.82 -9.48
C ALA A 12 6.56 17.57 -9.25
N PRO A 13 5.88 17.02 -10.27
CA PRO A 13 5.07 15.83 -10.11
C PRO A 13 5.91 14.61 -9.71
N VAL A 14 5.29 13.72 -8.94
CA VAL A 14 5.90 12.47 -8.47
C VAL A 14 5.14 11.29 -9.04
N LEU A 15 5.86 10.28 -9.51
CA LEU A 15 5.30 9.03 -10.01
C LEU A 15 5.85 7.86 -9.20
N SER A 16 4.97 7.15 -8.48
CA SER A 16 5.35 5.88 -7.86
C SER A 16 5.39 4.78 -8.90
N ARG A 17 6.52 4.08 -8.99
CA ARG A 17 6.73 2.98 -9.94
C ARG A 17 7.11 1.71 -9.20
N GLY A 18 6.47 0.61 -9.60
CA GLY A 18 6.82 -0.74 -9.18
C GLY A 18 7.36 -1.55 -10.37
N GLY A 19 6.85 -2.76 -10.56
CA GLY A 19 7.23 -3.65 -11.67
C GLY A 19 6.94 -3.15 -13.08
N GLY A 20 6.23 -2.02 -13.24
CA GLY A 20 6.01 -1.39 -14.55
C GLY A 20 5.07 -2.16 -15.48
N THR A 21 4.17 -2.98 -14.92
CA THR A 21 3.31 -3.91 -15.68
C THR A 21 1.92 -3.37 -16.02
N SER A 22 1.62 -2.11 -15.67
CA SER A 22 0.37 -1.45 -16.10
C SER A 22 0.28 -1.36 -17.63
N LEU A 23 -0.94 -1.49 -18.15
CA LEU A 23 -1.24 -1.49 -19.58
C LEU A 23 -1.66 -0.11 -20.11
N SER A 24 -1.98 0.84 -19.23
CA SER A 24 -2.61 2.12 -19.59
C SER A 24 -1.67 3.33 -19.46
N GLY A 25 -0.35 3.09 -19.41
CA GLY A 25 0.65 4.15 -19.29
C GLY A 25 0.83 4.69 -17.87
N GLU A 26 0.20 4.10 -16.85
CA GLU A 26 0.21 4.60 -15.46
C GLU A 26 1.62 4.56 -14.83
N THR A 27 2.55 3.84 -15.44
CA THR A 27 3.92 3.68 -14.93
C THR A 27 4.95 4.57 -15.63
N VAL A 28 4.53 5.40 -16.59
CA VAL A 28 5.39 6.30 -17.36
C VAL A 28 4.79 7.71 -17.40
N ASN A 29 5.57 8.72 -17.03
CA ASN A 29 5.14 10.12 -17.08
C ASN A 29 6.35 11.07 -17.03
N GLU A 30 6.14 12.36 -17.32
CA GLU A 30 7.10 13.42 -17.04
C GLU A 30 7.01 13.79 -15.55
N ALA A 31 7.75 13.06 -14.72
CA ALA A 31 7.71 13.19 -13.27
C ALA A 31 9.00 12.69 -12.62
N VAL A 32 9.21 13.05 -11.37
CA VAL A 32 10.21 12.38 -10.52
C VAL A 32 9.70 10.98 -10.23
N VAL A 33 10.32 9.98 -10.87
CA VAL A 33 9.94 8.57 -10.71
C VAL A 33 10.60 7.99 -9.46
N ILE A 34 9.77 7.52 -8.53
CA ILE A 34 10.21 6.79 -7.33
C ILE A 34 10.00 5.30 -7.58
N ASP A 35 11.09 4.57 -7.77
CA ASP A 35 11.07 3.12 -7.96
C ASP A 35 11.09 2.38 -6.62
N HIS A 36 9.96 1.75 -6.29
CA HIS A 36 9.79 0.96 -5.06
C HIS A 36 10.31 -0.47 -5.20
N SER A 37 10.44 -0.98 -6.43
CA SER A 37 10.75 -2.39 -6.70
C SER A 37 12.18 -2.80 -6.32
N LYS A 38 13.09 -1.83 -6.14
CA LYS A 38 14.51 -2.11 -5.88
C LYS A 38 14.85 -2.25 -4.40
N TYR A 39 14.29 -1.39 -3.55
CA TYR A 39 14.73 -1.25 -2.15
C TYR A 39 13.60 -1.40 -1.12
N LEU A 40 12.33 -1.41 -1.54
CA LEU A 40 11.18 -1.58 -0.65
C LEU A 40 10.55 -2.95 -0.86
N THR A 41 11.32 -4.01 -0.63
CA THR A 41 10.97 -5.41 -0.95
C THR A 41 10.92 -6.32 0.29
N GLY A 42 10.88 -5.75 1.49
CA GLY A 42 10.77 -6.47 2.75
C GLY A 42 9.39 -7.12 2.94
N ILE A 43 9.40 -8.37 3.43
CA ILE A 43 8.22 -9.11 3.87
C ILE A 43 8.40 -9.37 5.37
N GLY A 44 7.43 -8.95 6.18
CA GLY A 44 7.41 -9.16 7.63
C GLY A 44 6.91 -10.54 8.03
N GLU A 45 6.76 -10.75 9.34
CA GLU A 45 6.21 -12.00 9.88
C GLU A 45 4.73 -12.17 9.54
N VAL A 46 4.32 -13.42 9.30
CA VAL A 46 2.93 -13.80 9.01
C VAL A 46 2.19 -14.10 10.32
N ASP A 47 1.15 -13.31 10.63
CA ASP A 47 0.18 -13.66 11.66
C ASP A 47 -0.83 -14.66 11.09
N ILE A 48 -0.58 -15.94 11.34
CA ILE A 48 -1.41 -17.04 10.84
C ILE A 48 -2.84 -16.98 11.40
N ARG A 49 -3.02 -16.50 12.64
CA ARG A 49 -4.33 -16.45 13.30
C ARG A 49 -5.20 -15.37 12.69
N ARG A 50 -4.64 -14.18 12.51
CA ARG A 50 -5.33 -13.03 11.88
C ARG A 50 -5.31 -13.12 10.35
N ARG A 51 -4.48 -13.99 9.78
CA ARG A 51 -4.20 -14.12 8.34
C ARG A 51 -3.69 -12.81 7.75
N LEU A 52 -2.75 -12.16 8.45
CA LEU A 52 -2.18 -10.87 8.05
C LEU A 52 -0.67 -10.99 7.89
N VAL A 53 -0.13 -10.22 6.95
CA VAL A 53 1.31 -9.99 6.79
C VAL A 53 1.51 -8.54 6.40
N THR A 54 2.49 -7.89 7.00
CA THR A 54 2.93 -6.55 6.57
C THR A 54 4.07 -6.73 5.58
N CYS A 55 3.96 -6.07 4.43
CA CYS A 55 4.98 -6.09 3.40
C CYS A 55 5.20 -4.68 2.83
N GLU A 56 6.37 -4.48 2.25
CA GLU A 56 6.73 -3.24 1.58
C GLU A 56 6.14 -3.18 0.15
N PRO A 57 5.89 -1.97 -0.41
CA PRO A 57 5.14 -1.83 -1.67
C PRO A 57 5.84 -2.41 -2.90
N GLY A 58 7.16 -2.61 -2.86
CA GLY A 58 7.95 -3.19 -3.94
C GLY A 58 7.99 -4.72 -3.95
N VAL A 59 7.39 -5.40 -2.97
CA VAL A 59 7.33 -6.87 -2.94
C VAL A 59 6.59 -7.41 -4.16
N ILE A 60 7.19 -8.37 -4.85
CA ILE A 60 6.58 -9.08 -5.98
C ILE A 60 5.48 -10.01 -5.46
N ASN A 61 4.35 -10.06 -6.17
CA ASN A 61 3.17 -10.84 -5.75
C ASN A 61 3.49 -12.34 -5.57
N GLU A 62 4.20 -12.94 -6.53
CA GLU A 62 4.64 -14.34 -6.41
C GLU A 62 5.53 -14.56 -5.19
N ASP A 63 6.41 -13.63 -4.84
CA ASP A 63 7.29 -13.77 -3.67
C ASP A 63 6.53 -13.63 -2.36
N LEU A 64 5.51 -12.77 -2.31
CA LEU A 64 4.58 -12.72 -1.18
C LEU A 64 3.87 -14.07 -1.03
N ASN A 65 3.31 -14.61 -2.11
CA ASN A 65 2.59 -15.88 -2.09
C ASN A 65 3.50 -17.07 -1.77
N ARG A 66 4.77 -17.03 -2.20
CA ARG A 66 5.79 -18.03 -1.81
C ARG A 66 6.03 -18.00 -0.30
N HIS A 67 6.12 -16.80 0.29
CA HIS A 67 6.33 -16.62 1.71
C HIS A 67 5.11 -17.03 2.55
N THR A 68 3.91 -16.55 2.20
CA THR A 68 2.68 -16.89 2.92
C THR A 68 2.23 -18.34 2.69
N GLY A 69 2.60 -18.92 1.54
CA GLY A 69 2.30 -20.30 1.17
C GLY A 69 2.89 -21.33 2.13
N CYS A 70 4.01 -21.01 2.79
CA CYS A 70 4.57 -21.82 3.88
C CYS A 70 3.59 -22.01 5.06
N HIS A 71 2.59 -21.14 5.16
CA HIS A 71 1.54 -21.16 6.18
C HIS A 71 0.16 -21.50 5.61
N SER A 72 0.09 -22.03 4.38
CA SER A 72 -1.16 -22.32 3.66
C SER A 72 -2.06 -21.08 3.47
N LEU A 73 -1.44 -19.90 3.33
CA LEU A 73 -2.12 -18.64 3.04
C LEU A 73 -1.69 -18.11 1.66
N ILE A 74 -2.62 -17.44 0.98
CA ILE A 74 -2.40 -16.84 -0.33
C ILE A 74 -3.03 -15.44 -0.37
N PHE A 75 -2.33 -14.50 -1.01
CA PHE A 75 -2.88 -13.22 -1.41
C PHE A 75 -3.63 -13.42 -2.74
N GLY A 76 -4.96 -13.42 -2.66
CA GLY A 76 -5.86 -13.83 -3.75
C GLY A 76 -5.90 -12.95 -5.01
N PRO A 77 -5.64 -11.63 -4.94
CA PRO A 77 -5.47 -10.82 -6.14
C PRO A 77 -4.20 -11.22 -6.90
N ASP A 78 -4.38 -11.89 -8.04
CA ASP A 78 -3.30 -12.50 -8.83
C ASP A 78 -3.33 -12.00 -10.29
N PRO A 79 -2.79 -10.80 -10.59
CA PRO A 79 -2.80 -10.23 -11.93
C PRO A 79 -2.03 -11.10 -12.92
N SER A 80 -2.21 -10.88 -14.23
CA SER A 80 -1.57 -11.67 -15.31
C SER A 80 -0.03 -11.62 -15.35
N SER A 81 0.61 -10.86 -14.46
CA SER A 81 2.08 -10.70 -14.39
C SER A 81 2.62 -10.95 -12.98
N PRO A 82 2.25 -12.04 -12.29
CA PRO A 82 2.49 -12.19 -10.85
C PRO A 82 3.96 -12.31 -10.46
N SER A 83 4.81 -12.73 -11.40
CA SER A 83 6.27 -12.80 -11.24
C SER A 83 6.97 -11.44 -11.31
N ARG A 84 6.23 -10.36 -11.60
CA ARG A 84 6.78 -9.00 -11.79
C ARG A 84 5.92 -7.88 -11.20
N CYS A 85 4.61 -8.04 -11.11
CA CYS A 85 3.75 -7.06 -10.46
C CYS A 85 4.06 -7.01 -8.96
N VAL A 86 4.04 -5.82 -8.41
CA VAL A 86 4.36 -5.59 -7.00
C VAL A 86 3.12 -5.17 -6.23
N ILE A 87 3.10 -5.42 -4.92
CA ILE A 87 1.95 -5.16 -4.05
C ILE A 87 1.46 -3.71 -4.14
N GLY A 88 2.37 -2.74 -4.14
CA GLY A 88 2.02 -1.32 -4.28
C GLY A 88 1.33 -0.99 -5.61
N GLY A 89 1.74 -1.65 -6.70
CA GLY A 89 1.07 -1.52 -8.00
C GLY A 89 -0.32 -2.14 -7.99
N ASN A 90 -0.47 -3.31 -7.38
CA ASN A 90 -1.76 -3.99 -7.24
C ASN A 90 -2.76 -3.14 -6.44
N ILE A 91 -2.28 -2.41 -5.42
CA ILE A 91 -3.08 -1.47 -4.62
C ILE A 91 -3.48 -0.27 -5.48
N GLY A 92 -2.52 0.38 -6.15
CA GLY A 92 -2.77 1.57 -6.97
C GLY A 92 -3.78 1.34 -8.09
N ASN A 93 -3.78 0.14 -8.67
CA ASN A 93 -4.70 -0.25 -9.74
C ASN A 93 -5.97 -0.96 -9.24
N ASN A 94 -6.11 -1.19 -7.94
CA ASN A 94 -7.15 -2.04 -7.36
C ASN A 94 -7.31 -3.39 -8.10
N SER A 95 -6.17 -4.03 -8.37
CA SER A 95 -6.10 -5.17 -9.29
C SER A 95 -6.94 -6.38 -8.85
N CYS A 96 -7.26 -7.21 -9.84
CA CYS A 96 -7.87 -8.52 -9.68
C CYS A 96 -7.21 -9.50 -10.68
N GLY A 97 -7.63 -10.75 -10.68
CA GLY A 97 -7.08 -11.76 -11.58
C GLY A 97 -7.79 -13.10 -11.51
N ILE A 98 -7.15 -14.13 -12.04
CA ILE A 98 -7.81 -15.43 -12.24
C ILE A 98 -8.15 -16.12 -10.92
N GLN A 99 -7.34 -15.92 -9.88
CA GLN A 99 -7.58 -16.41 -8.52
C GLN A 99 -8.54 -15.53 -7.71
N SER A 100 -8.97 -14.37 -8.25
CA SER A 100 -9.93 -13.51 -7.57
C SER A 100 -11.28 -14.19 -7.31
N VAL A 101 -11.68 -15.16 -8.12
CA VAL A 101 -12.88 -15.96 -7.85
C VAL A 101 -12.71 -16.82 -6.60
N GLN A 102 -11.52 -17.40 -6.38
CA GLN A 102 -11.23 -18.14 -5.16
C GLN A 102 -11.18 -17.18 -3.96
N SER A 103 -10.56 -16.01 -4.13
CA SER A 103 -10.54 -14.96 -3.12
C SER A 103 -11.94 -14.44 -2.78
N GLN A 104 -12.86 -14.37 -3.74
CA GLN A 104 -14.26 -14.02 -3.52
C GLN A 104 -15.02 -15.07 -2.71
N LEU A 105 -14.74 -16.35 -2.94
CA LEU A 105 -15.47 -17.46 -2.30
C LEU A 105 -14.91 -17.84 -0.93
N TYR A 106 -13.59 -17.71 -0.74
CA TYR A 106 -12.87 -18.23 0.43
C TYR A 106 -12.05 -17.18 1.17
N GLY A 107 -11.97 -15.95 0.63
CA GLY A 107 -11.23 -14.83 1.20
C GLY A 107 -12.12 -13.59 1.41
N PRO A 108 -11.50 -12.44 1.67
CA PRO A 108 -12.21 -11.18 1.92
C PRO A 108 -12.97 -10.60 0.71
N GLY A 109 -12.55 -10.93 -0.52
CA GLY A 109 -13.14 -10.40 -1.75
C GLY A 109 -12.20 -10.53 -2.97
N PRO A 110 -12.64 -10.11 -4.17
CA PRO A 110 -11.93 -10.41 -5.42
C PRO A 110 -10.85 -9.39 -5.77
N ARG A 111 -10.85 -8.19 -5.16
CA ARG A 111 -9.97 -7.09 -5.54
C ARG A 111 -8.89 -6.88 -4.49
N THR A 112 -7.81 -6.21 -4.88
CA THR A 112 -6.76 -5.80 -3.93
C THR A 112 -7.31 -5.04 -2.74
N SER A 113 -8.21 -4.08 -2.95
CA SER A 113 -8.84 -3.30 -1.86
C SER A 113 -9.53 -4.15 -0.81
N ASP A 114 -10.20 -5.25 -1.21
CA ASP A 114 -10.88 -6.14 -0.26
C ASP A 114 -9.88 -6.91 0.62
N ASN A 115 -8.64 -7.06 0.17
CA ASN A 115 -7.57 -7.83 0.83
C ASN A 115 -6.56 -6.95 1.59
N VAL A 116 -6.75 -5.63 1.62
CA VAL A 116 -5.88 -4.68 2.33
C VAL A 116 -6.50 -4.33 3.68
N HIS A 117 -5.75 -4.57 4.76
CA HIS A 117 -6.21 -4.27 6.13
C HIS A 117 -5.82 -2.86 6.62
N ALA A 118 -4.64 -2.39 6.23
CA ALA A 118 -4.13 -1.07 6.56
C ALA A 118 -3.00 -0.69 5.59
N LEU A 119 -2.77 0.60 5.41
CA LEU A 119 -1.69 1.14 4.60
C LEU A 119 -0.96 2.23 5.37
N GLU A 120 0.36 2.23 5.29
CA GLU A 120 1.13 3.41 5.59
C GLU A 120 1.27 4.25 4.32
N ILE A 121 0.83 5.49 4.37
CA ILE A 121 0.82 6.38 3.22
C ILE A 121 1.77 7.55 3.44
N VAL A 122 2.25 8.11 2.33
CA VAL A 122 2.98 9.37 2.29
C VAL A 122 2.28 10.29 1.29
N THR A 123 1.77 11.42 1.76
CA THR A 123 1.10 12.41 0.91
C THR A 123 2.11 13.21 0.09
N TYR A 124 1.63 14.01 -0.85
CA TYR A 124 2.50 14.80 -1.74
C TYR A 124 3.30 15.87 -0.98
N ASP A 125 2.71 16.53 0.03
CA ASP A 125 3.38 17.45 0.95
C ASP A 125 4.28 16.74 1.99
N GLY A 126 4.29 15.41 1.97
CA GLY A 126 5.23 14.58 2.71
C GLY A 126 4.78 14.18 4.11
N GLU A 127 3.51 14.38 4.47
CA GLU A 127 2.93 13.79 5.67
C GLU A 127 2.93 12.27 5.56
N ARG A 128 3.19 11.58 6.69
CA ARG A 128 3.17 10.11 6.76
C ARG A 128 2.38 9.64 7.93
N PHE A 129 1.46 8.76 7.64
CA PHE A 129 0.57 8.19 8.61
C PHE A 129 -0.02 6.91 8.07
N TRP A 130 -0.82 6.27 8.91
CA TRP A 130 -1.44 5.01 8.58
C TRP A 130 -2.94 5.20 8.45
N VAL A 131 -3.52 4.49 7.50
CA VAL A 131 -4.96 4.39 7.29
C VAL A 131 -5.37 2.93 7.42
N GLY A 132 -6.49 2.67 8.08
CA GLY A 132 -7.06 1.34 8.30
C GLY A 132 -8.35 1.10 7.51
N VAL A 133 -8.90 -0.10 7.68
CA VAL A 133 -10.28 -0.42 7.27
C VAL A 133 -11.29 0.12 8.29
N ASP A 134 -12.54 0.32 7.84
CA ASP A 134 -13.69 0.83 8.63
C ASP A 134 -13.59 2.28 9.14
N GLU A 135 -12.57 3.04 8.76
CA GLU A 135 -12.41 4.45 9.16
C GLU A 135 -13.48 5.38 8.57
N GLU A 136 -14.13 5.00 7.45
CA GLU A 136 -15.20 5.79 6.81
C GLU A 136 -16.38 6.09 7.75
N ARG A 137 -16.65 5.22 8.73
CA ARG A 137 -17.72 5.42 9.72
C ARG A 137 -17.44 6.57 10.68
N HIS A 138 -16.16 6.94 10.81
CA HIS A 138 -15.65 7.99 11.66
C HIS A 138 -15.08 9.14 10.84
N LEU A 139 -15.39 9.22 9.54
CA LEU A 139 -14.76 10.17 8.62
C LEU A 139 -14.96 11.63 9.06
N ASP A 140 -16.16 11.98 9.49
CA ASP A 140 -16.47 13.33 9.98
C ASP A 140 -15.65 13.67 11.24
N GLU A 141 -15.46 12.71 12.14
CA GLU A 141 -14.64 12.85 13.36
C GLU A 141 -13.16 13.02 12.99
N ILE A 142 -12.65 12.19 12.08
CA ILE A 142 -11.25 12.24 11.59
C ILE A 142 -10.98 13.58 10.89
N ILE A 143 -11.91 14.05 10.05
CA ILE A 143 -11.80 15.36 9.38
C ILE A 143 -11.82 16.50 10.41
N ALA A 144 -12.71 16.42 11.40
CA ALA A 144 -12.85 17.44 12.44
C ALA A 144 -11.63 17.50 13.38
N GLU A 145 -11.04 16.36 13.73
CA GLU A 145 -9.79 16.29 14.51
C GLU A 145 -8.63 16.93 13.75
N GLY A 146 -8.56 16.65 12.44
CA GLY A 146 -7.55 17.20 11.54
C GLY A 146 -6.14 16.66 11.79
N GLY A 147 -5.34 16.59 10.72
CA GLY A 147 -3.95 16.13 10.77
C GLY A 147 -3.77 14.65 10.44
N ALA A 148 -2.54 14.17 10.61
CA ALA A 148 -2.10 12.86 10.19
C ALA A 148 -2.39 11.80 11.30
N THR A 149 -3.55 11.14 11.24
CA THR A 149 -3.95 10.10 12.21
C THR A 149 -3.11 8.84 12.03
N ARG A 150 -2.42 8.36 13.07
CA ARG A 150 -1.54 7.17 12.98
C ARG A 150 -2.22 5.91 13.51
N PHE A 151 -2.97 5.21 12.66
CA PHE A 151 -3.43 3.84 12.93
C PHE A 151 -2.24 2.84 12.87
N ARG A 152 -1.67 2.37 13.97
CA ARG A 152 -0.65 1.30 13.84
C ARG A 152 -1.31 -0.09 13.78
N PRO A 153 -0.97 -0.96 12.81
CA PRO A 153 -1.54 -2.31 12.69
C PRO A 153 -1.27 -3.23 13.90
N ASP A 154 -0.31 -2.84 14.75
CA ASP A 154 0.09 -3.52 15.98
C ASP A 154 -0.75 -3.12 17.22
N GLY A 155 -1.74 -2.23 17.06
CA GLY A 155 -2.61 -1.76 18.15
C GLY A 155 -1.97 -0.73 19.08
N ARG A 156 -0.78 -0.21 18.78
CA ARG A 156 -0.13 0.86 19.58
C ARG A 156 -0.44 2.22 18.97
N SER A 157 -1.29 3.04 19.61
CA SER A 157 -1.41 4.44 19.19
C SER A 157 -0.11 5.19 19.56
N SER A 158 0.47 5.91 18.60
CA SER A 158 1.47 6.93 18.90
C SER A 158 1.01 8.25 18.29
N ALA A 159 0.43 9.10 19.12
CA ALA A 159 0.16 10.48 18.75
C ALA A 159 1.49 11.22 18.62
N THR A 160 1.91 11.54 17.40
CA THR A 160 2.99 12.49 17.17
C THR A 160 2.42 13.70 16.44
N ARG A 161 2.14 14.77 17.18
CA ARG A 161 1.91 16.10 16.60
C ARG A 161 3.22 16.57 15.96
N THR A 162 3.39 16.40 14.66
CA THR A 162 4.39 17.17 13.90
C THR A 162 3.68 18.23 13.09
N ARG A 163 3.21 19.29 13.75
CA ARG A 163 3.14 20.58 13.06
C ARG A 163 4.58 21.05 12.90
N SER A 164 5.13 20.91 11.69
CA SER A 164 6.27 21.74 11.31
C SER A 164 5.74 23.19 11.26
N PRO A 165 6.37 24.17 11.93
CA PRO A 165 5.96 25.56 11.77
C PRO A 165 6.21 25.94 10.31
N ALA A 166 5.22 26.58 9.69
CA ALA A 166 5.42 27.30 8.45
C ALA A 166 6.45 28.40 8.71
N GLY A 167 7.53 28.39 7.93
CA GLY A 167 8.56 29.42 7.86
C GLY A 167 8.88 29.69 6.41
#